data_AF-A0A8D0EM04-F1
#
_entry.id   AF-A0A8D0EM04-F1
#
_cell.length_a   1.000
_cell.length_b   1.000
_cell.length_c   1.000
_cell.angle_alpha   90.00
_cell.angle_beta   90.00
_cell.angle_gamma   90.00
#
_symmetry.space_group_name_H-M   'P 1'
#
loop_
_entity.id
_entity.type
_entity.pdbx_description
1 polymer ?
#
loop_
_entity_poly.entity_id
_entity_poly.type
_entity_poly.pdbx_seq_one_letter_code
_entity_poly.pdbx_strand_id
1 'polypeptide(L)'
;MATLLPAEWIKNWEKGGKSEFVQLCRTLGENKSHDNTGFRDIQQALYELAYHVVRGNLKHDQASNVLGDVIVSEFREDMPSILADVFCILDIETSCLEEKSKRDHFTQLVLACLVSCTWKVFW
;
A
#
# COMPACT_ATOMS: atom_id res chain seq x y z
N MET A 1 16.99 -2.40 -5.31
CA MET A 1 16.23 -1.97 -4.12
C MET A 1 15.96 -3.22 -3.30
N ALA A 2 16.20 -3.19 -1.99
CA ALA A 2 15.85 -4.31 -1.14
C ALA A 2 14.32 -4.37 -1.07
N THR A 3 13.73 -5.52 -1.41
CA THR A 3 12.28 -5.73 -1.26
C THR A 3 11.93 -5.71 0.22
N LEU A 4 11.05 -4.81 0.62
CA LEU A 4 10.56 -4.70 2.00
C LEU A 4 9.48 -5.74 2.28
N LEU A 5 8.77 -6.20 1.24
CA LEU A 5 7.80 -7.29 1.32
C LEU A 5 8.39 -8.60 0.78
N PRO A 6 8.72 -9.55 1.66
CA PRO A 6 9.06 -10.90 1.25
C PRO A 6 7.94 -11.54 0.43
N ALA A 7 8.28 -12.17 -0.69
CA ALA A 7 7.31 -12.86 -1.53
C ALA A 7 6.57 -14.01 -0.78
N GLU A 8 7.17 -14.55 0.26
CA GLU A 8 6.56 -15.52 1.18
C GLU A 8 5.40 -14.93 1.98
N TRP A 9 5.43 -13.64 2.33
CA TRP A 9 4.32 -12.96 3.00
C TRP A 9 3.10 -12.86 2.08
N ILE A 10 3.33 -12.54 0.81
CA ILE A 10 2.25 -12.48 -0.19
C ILE A 10 1.65 -13.88 -0.42
N LYS A 11 2.48 -14.93 -0.49
CA LYS A 11 2.00 -16.32 -0.62
C LYS A 11 1.23 -16.81 0.60
N ASN A 12 1.61 -16.37 1.79
CA ASN A 12 1.00 -16.74 3.07
C ASN A 12 0.19 -15.60 3.69
N TRP A 13 -0.42 -14.75 2.86
CA TRP A 13 -1.06 -13.49 3.30
C TRP A 13 -2.07 -13.71 4.42
N GLU A 14 -2.98 -14.66 4.24
CA GLU A 14 -4.02 -14.99 5.23
C GLU A 14 -3.51 -15.82 6.41
N LYS A 15 -2.34 -16.47 6.28
CA LYS A 15 -1.74 -17.30 7.34
C LYS A 15 -0.87 -16.51 8.33
N GLY A 16 -0.53 -15.27 8.00
CA GLY A 16 0.33 -14.44 8.84
C GLY A 16 0.95 -13.23 8.13
N GLY A 17 1.04 -13.24 6.80
CA GLY A 17 1.65 -12.15 6.04
C GLY A 17 0.99 -10.78 6.28
N LYS A 18 -0.35 -10.75 6.45
CA LYS A 18 -1.08 -9.53 6.82
C LYS A 18 -0.59 -8.96 8.16
N SER A 19 -0.43 -9.81 9.18
CA SER A 19 -0.03 -9.37 10.52
C SER A 19 1.40 -8.83 10.53
N GLU A 20 2.31 -9.51 9.82
CA GLU A 20 3.69 -9.07 9.66
C GLU A 20 3.78 -7.71 8.95
N PHE A 21 2.99 -7.50 7.91
CA PHE A 21 2.92 -6.21 7.20
C PHE A 21 2.42 -5.08 8.10
N VAL A 22 1.34 -5.31 8.86
CA VAL A 22 0.83 -4.30 9.80
C VAL A 22 1.88 -3.96 10.87
N GLN A 23 2.59 -4.97 11.38
CA GLN A 23 3.67 -4.77 12.36
C GLN A 23 4.85 -4.00 11.76
N LEU A 24 5.20 -4.28 10.50
CA LEU A 24 6.21 -3.51 9.77
C LEU A 24 5.79 -2.04 9.63
N CYS A 25 4.56 -1.78 9.17
CA CYS A 25 4.04 -0.42 9.05
C CYS A 25 4.02 0.33 10.39
N ARG A 26 3.67 -0.36 11.50
CA ARG A 26 3.76 0.23 12.85
C ARG A 26 5.19 0.55 13.24
N THR A 27 6.12 -0.38 13.04
CA THR A 27 7.54 -0.19 13.36
C THR A 27 8.14 0.99 12.57
N LEU A 28 7.81 1.10 11.29
CA LEU A 28 8.22 2.21 10.42
C LEU A 28 7.53 3.54 10.82
N GLY A 29 6.29 3.47 11.30
CA GLY A 29 5.53 4.63 11.80
C GLY A 29 6.01 5.14 13.17
N GLU A 30 6.41 4.24 14.07
CA GLU A 30 6.91 4.52 15.42
C GLU A 30 8.32 5.12 15.41
N ASN A 31 9.10 4.83 14.37
CA ASN A 31 10.38 5.49 14.11
C ASN A 31 10.16 6.96 13.69
N LYS A 32 9.62 7.78 14.60
CA LYS A 32 9.46 9.25 14.51
C LYS A 32 10.80 10.00 14.59
N SER A 33 11.92 9.33 14.30
CA SER A 33 13.15 10.06 14.00
C SER A 33 12.81 10.94 12.80
N HIS A 34 13.00 12.24 12.93
CA HIS A 34 12.62 13.31 12.00
C HIS A 34 13.38 13.27 10.66
N ASP A 35 13.79 12.06 10.25
CA ASP A 35 14.60 11.77 9.10
C ASP A 35 13.73 11.22 7.98
N ASN A 36 13.99 11.71 6.77
CA ASN A 36 13.27 11.39 5.53
C ASN A 36 13.25 9.88 5.21
N THR A 37 14.09 9.09 5.89
CA THR A 37 14.22 7.65 5.71
C THR A 37 12.97 6.87 6.10
N GLY A 38 12.38 7.11 7.29
CA GLY A 38 11.20 6.34 7.74
C GLY A 38 9.95 6.59 6.86
N PHE A 39 9.87 7.78 6.26
CA PHE A 39 8.84 8.12 5.26
C PHE A 39 9.03 7.34 3.96
N ARG A 40 10.26 7.24 3.46
CA ARG A 40 10.56 6.47 2.24
C ARG A 40 10.32 4.98 2.45
N ASP A 41 10.63 4.45 3.62
CA ASP A 41 10.41 3.03 3.93
C ASP A 41 8.92 2.68 3.93
N ILE A 42 8.06 3.52 4.56
CA ILE A 42 6.62 3.28 4.52
C ILE A 42 6.07 3.45 3.10
N GLN A 43 6.52 4.46 2.36
CA GLN A 43 6.15 4.68 0.97
C GLN A 43 6.49 3.46 0.10
N GLN A 44 7.71 2.93 0.25
CA GLN A 44 8.18 1.73 -0.46
C GLN A 44 7.36 0.50 -0.09
N ALA A 45 7.03 0.31 1.20
CA ALA A 45 6.22 -0.83 1.64
C ALA A 45 4.79 -0.78 1.07
N LEU A 46 4.17 0.40 1.04
CA LEU A 46 2.85 0.62 0.44
C LEU A 46 2.89 0.40 -1.08
N TYR A 47 3.92 0.93 -1.75
CA TYR A 47 4.14 0.73 -3.18
C TYR A 47 4.27 -0.75 -3.53
N GLU A 48 5.09 -1.51 -2.81
CA GLU A 48 5.28 -2.94 -3.08
C GLU A 48 3.98 -3.73 -2.89
N LEU A 49 3.24 -3.46 -1.81
CA LEU A 49 1.94 -4.09 -1.58
C LEU A 49 0.96 -3.84 -2.74
N ALA A 50 0.81 -2.58 -3.14
CA ALA A 50 -0.06 -2.19 -4.24
C ALA A 50 0.42 -2.77 -5.58
N TYR A 51 1.73 -2.79 -5.82
CA TYR A 51 2.32 -3.40 -7.00
C TYR A 51 2.07 -4.92 -7.08
N HIS A 52 2.06 -5.63 -5.94
CA HIS A 52 1.65 -7.03 -5.88
C HIS A 52 0.19 -7.24 -6.29
N VAL A 53 -0.70 -6.28 -6.02
CA VAL A 53 -2.09 -6.31 -6.50
C VAL A 53 -2.16 -6.07 -8.01
N VAL A 54 -1.44 -5.07 -8.52
CA VAL A 54 -1.37 -4.78 -9.97
C VAL A 54 -0.89 -6.01 -10.76
N ARG A 55 0.10 -6.73 -10.22
CA ARG A 55 0.61 -7.99 -10.78
C ARG A 55 -0.33 -9.19 -10.64
N GLY A 56 -1.42 -9.06 -9.87
CA GLY A 56 -2.37 -10.15 -9.60
C GLY A 56 -1.88 -11.18 -8.57
N ASN A 57 -0.82 -10.89 -7.82
CA ASN A 57 -0.32 -11.77 -6.75
C ASN A 57 -1.14 -11.64 -5.46
N LEU A 58 -1.79 -10.51 -5.25
CA LEU A 58 -2.64 -10.22 -4.10
C LEU A 58 -3.97 -9.62 -4.58
N LYS A 59 -5.08 -9.93 -3.89
CA LYS A 59 -6.38 -9.35 -4.22
C LYS A 59 -6.49 -7.91 -3.73
N HIS A 60 -7.17 -7.04 -4.49
CA HIS A 60 -7.39 -5.65 -4.11
C HIS A 60 -8.11 -5.52 -2.77
N ASP A 61 -9.09 -6.39 -2.48
CA ASP A 61 -9.82 -6.44 -1.21
C ASP A 61 -8.91 -6.71 0.00
N GLN A 62 -7.93 -7.60 -0.18
CA GLN A 62 -6.99 -7.97 0.88
C GLN A 62 -6.02 -6.83 1.19
N ALA A 63 -5.54 -6.15 0.14
CA ALA A 63 -4.70 -4.97 0.28
C ALA A 63 -5.48 -3.79 0.86
N SER A 64 -6.69 -3.49 0.37
CA SER A 64 -7.50 -2.38 0.90
C SER A 64 -7.87 -2.59 2.36
N ASN A 65 -8.12 -3.83 2.78
CA ASN A 65 -8.39 -4.16 4.19
C ASN A 65 -7.18 -3.86 5.09
N VAL A 66 -5.96 -4.21 4.68
CA VAL A 66 -4.76 -3.92 5.49
C VAL A 66 -4.39 -2.43 5.42
N LEU A 67 -4.53 -1.81 4.25
CA LEU A 67 -4.31 -0.38 4.07
C LEU A 67 -5.29 0.42 4.93
N GLY A 68 -6.55 0.02 4.98
CA GLY A 68 -7.54 0.57 5.90
C GLY A 68 -7.09 0.46 7.35
N ASP A 69 -6.62 -0.71 7.80
CA ASP A 69 -6.11 -0.91 9.16
C ASP A 69 -4.90 0.01 9.45
N VAL A 70 -3.97 0.15 8.50
CA VAL A 70 -2.76 0.98 8.63
C VAL A 70 -3.07 2.49 8.59
N ILE A 71 -4.03 2.91 7.76
CA ILE A 71 -4.44 4.32 7.59
C ILE A 71 -5.34 4.77 8.75
N VAL A 72 -6.21 3.88 9.25
CA VAL A 72 -7.10 4.14 10.40
C VAL A 72 -6.36 4.00 11.72
N SER A 73 -5.30 3.18 11.80
CA SER A 73 -4.41 3.15 12.95
C SER A 73 -3.82 4.55 13.14
N GLU A 74 -4.00 5.13 14.32
CA GLU A 74 -3.88 6.56 14.70
C GLU A 74 -2.49 7.22 14.51
N PHE A 75 -1.70 6.84 13.51
CA PHE A 75 -0.27 7.11 13.49
C PHE A 75 0.18 8.30 12.64
N ARG A 76 -0.52 8.73 11.59
CA ARG A 76 -0.13 9.95 10.84
C ARG A 76 -1.25 10.61 10.06
N GLU A 77 -1.36 11.93 10.20
CA GLU A 77 -2.10 12.80 9.29
C GLU A 77 -1.49 12.77 7.86
N ASP A 78 -0.20 12.45 7.74
CA ASP A 78 0.54 12.37 6.46
C ASP A 78 0.33 11.06 5.69
N MET A 79 -0.20 10.00 6.31
CA MET A 79 -0.37 8.67 5.69
C MET A 79 -1.14 8.71 4.36
N PRO A 80 -2.25 9.45 4.26
CA PRO A 80 -3.01 9.48 3.01
C PRO A 80 -2.29 10.27 1.92
N SER A 81 -1.45 11.26 2.27
CA SER A 81 -0.59 11.95 1.31
C SER A 81 0.50 11.03 0.76
N ILE A 82 1.07 10.15 1.61
CA ILE A 82 2.03 9.12 1.16
C ILE A 82 1.34 8.15 0.20
N LEU A 83 0.15 7.67 0.57
CA LEU A 83 -0.61 6.76 -0.27
C LEU A 83 -0.99 7.40 -1.60
N ALA A 84 -1.36 8.68 -1.59
CA ALA A 84 -1.64 9.46 -2.79
C ALA A 84 -0.43 9.50 -3.72
N ASP A 85 0.77 9.76 -3.20
CA ASP A 85 2.01 9.78 -3.99
C ASP A 85 2.30 8.40 -4.61
N VAL A 86 2.17 7.33 -3.83
CA VAL A 86 2.31 5.94 -4.30
C VAL A 86 1.31 5.61 -5.41
N PHE A 87 0.04 5.98 -5.23
CA PHE A 87 -0.99 5.75 -6.25
C PHE A 87 -0.76 6.59 -7.50
N CYS A 88 -0.28 7.84 -7.39
CA CYS A 88 0.11 8.63 -8.55
C CYS A 88 1.24 7.95 -9.34
N ILE A 89 2.27 7.44 -8.67
CA ILE A 89 3.38 6.73 -9.33
C ILE A 89 2.85 5.47 -10.03
N LEU A 90 2.04 4.66 -9.34
CA LEU A 90 1.46 3.43 -9.90
C LEU A 90 0.49 3.71 -11.04
N ASP A 91 -0.27 4.81 -11.00
CA ASP A 91 -1.14 5.22 -12.11
C ASP A 91 -0.32 5.51 -13.37
N ILE A 92 0.78 6.27 -13.24
CA ILE A 92 1.70 6.54 -14.35
C ILE A 92 2.31 5.23 -14.89
N GLU A 93 2.82 4.38 -13.99
CA GLU A 93 3.43 3.10 -14.40
C GLU A 93 2.42 2.19 -15.09
N THR A 94 1.21 2.05 -14.55
CA THR A 94 0.16 1.20 -15.13
C THR A 94 -0.47 1.79 -16.38
N SER A 95 -0.44 3.12 -16.55
CA SER A 95 -0.82 3.80 -17.78
C SER A 95 0.16 3.48 -18.91
N CYS A 96 1.45 3.35 -18.62
CA CYS A 96 2.47 2.92 -19.58
C CYS A 96 2.42 1.42 -19.91
N LEU A 97 1.67 0.60 -19.17
CA LEU A 97 1.52 -0.82 -19.46
C LEU A 97 0.44 -1.05 -20.54
N GLU A 98 0.81 -1.78 -21.59
CA GLU A 98 -0.12 -2.18 -22.66
C GLU A 98 -1.19 -3.18 -22.16
N GLU A 99 -0.92 -3.91 -21.07
CA GLU A 99 -1.83 -4.89 -20.46
C GLU A 99 -3.00 -4.24 -19.71
N LYS A 100 -4.16 -4.17 -20.37
CA LYS A 100 -5.42 -3.67 -19.81
C LYS A 100 -5.80 -4.29 -18.45
N SER A 101 -5.45 -5.56 -18.21
CA SER A 101 -5.76 -6.26 -16.95
C SER A 101 -5.03 -5.68 -15.75
N LYS A 102 -3.78 -5.23 -15.89
CA LYS A 102 -3.01 -4.65 -14.78
C LYS A 102 -3.57 -3.28 -14.37
N ARG A 103 -4.01 -2.49 -15.36
CA ARG A 103 -4.69 -1.21 -15.14
C ARG A 103 -6.02 -1.42 -14.41
N ASP A 104 -6.79 -2.44 -14.79
CA ASP A 104 -8.05 -2.78 -14.11
C ASP A 104 -7.81 -3.17 -12.64
N HIS A 105 -6.81 -4.00 -12.36
CA HIS A 105 -6.42 -4.35 -10.98
C HIS A 105 -6.04 -3.12 -10.15
N PHE A 106 -5.30 -2.18 -10.74
CA PHE A 106 -4.97 -0.91 -10.10
C PHE A 106 -6.22 -0.07 -9.80
N THR A 107 -7.10 0.12 -10.79
CA THR A 107 -8.34 0.87 -10.60
C THR A 107 -9.21 0.24 -9.51
N GLN A 108 -9.33 -1.10 -9.46
CA GLN A 108 -10.05 -1.80 -8.40
C GLN A 108 -9.43 -1.57 -7.02
N LEU A 109 -8.10 -1.56 -6.91
CA LEU A 109 -7.40 -1.26 -5.66
C LEU A 109 -7.69 0.17 -5.18
N VAL A 110 -7.58 1.15 -6.07
CA VAL A 110 -7.85 2.56 -5.76
C VAL A 110 -9.30 2.73 -5.30
N LEU A 111 -10.26 2.13 -6.01
CA LEU A 111 -11.67 2.16 -5.62
C LEU A 111 -11.91 1.51 -4.25
N ALA A 112 -11.33 0.34 -3.98
CA ALA A 112 -11.47 -0.34 -2.70
C ALA A 112 -10.88 0.48 -1.53
N CYS A 113 -9.75 1.15 -1.76
CA CYS A 113 -9.13 2.06 -0.80
C CYS A 113 -9.97 3.35 -0.61
N LEU A 114 -10.51 3.93 -1.68
CA LEU A 114 -11.38 5.12 -1.61
C LEU A 114 -12.68 4.87 -0.84
N VAL A 115 -13.26 3.67 -0.96
CA VAL A 115 -14.48 3.30 -0.22
C VAL A 115 -14.15 3.04 1.26
N SER A 116 -13.00 2.41 1.54
CA SER A 116 -12.59 2.05 2.90
C SER A 116 -12.05 3.25 3.69
N CYS A 117 -11.32 4.15 3.03
CA CYS A 117 -10.85 5.41 3.59
C CYS A 117 -11.91 6.48 3.33
N THR A 118 -12.80 6.71 4.29
CA THR A 118 -13.91 7.68 4.21
C THR A 118 -13.41 9.09 3.85
N TRP A 119 -13.29 9.38 2.54
CA TRP A 119 -13.28 10.68 1.82
C TRP A 119 -12.71 11.97 2.44
N LYS A 120 -11.87 11.93 3.48
CA LYS A 120 -11.37 13.16 4.12
C LYS A 120 -9.99 13.62 3.65
N VAL A 121 -9.38 12.92 2.70
CA VAL A 121 -7.96 13.15 2.36
C VAL A 121 -7.64 13.34 0.89
N PHE A 122 -8.66 13.37 0.04
CA PHE A 122 -8.48 13.67 -1.39
C PHE A 122 -9.34 14.85 -1.87
N TRP A 123 -10.11 15.51 -0.99
CA TRP A 123 -10.89 16.72 -1.24
C TRP A 123 -10.87 17.66 -0.02
#